data_AF-Q67SN9-F1
#
_entry.id   AF-Q67SN9-F1
#
_cell.length_a   1.000
_cell.length_b   1.000
_cell.length_c   1.000
_cell.angle_alpha   90.00
_cell.angle_beta   90.00
_cell.angle_gamma   90.00
#
_symmetry.space_group_name_H-M   'P 1'
#
loop_
_entity.id
_entity.type
_entity.pdbx_description
1 polymer ?
#
loop_
_entity_poly.entity_id
_entity_poly.type
_entity_poly.pdbx_seq_one_letter_code
_entity_poly.pdbx_strand_id
1 'polypeptide(L)' 'MVEDPWSPEGVQALWKISPIAYVKNVKTPISLMHSEFDYRCPIEQAEQFYMAIKFYKKAPTELVATRAPTTT' A
#
# COMPACT_ATOMS: atom_id res chain seq x y z
N MET A 1 -10.73 18.92 -4.02
CA MET A 1 -10.34 17.74 -4.81
C MET A 1 -9.16 18.15 -5.67
N VAL A 2 -8.17 17.27 -5.89
CA VAL A 2 -7.05 17.59 -6.80
C VAL A 2 -7.62 17.71 -8.21
N GLU A 3 -7.45 18.87 -8.83
CA GLU A 3 -8.09 19.19 -10.12
C GLU A 3 -7.39 18.49 -11.29
N ASP A 4 -6.06 18.59 -11.36
CA ASP A 4 -5.22 17.78 -12.26
C ASP A 4 -4.26 16.91 -11.44
N PRO A 5 -4.51 15.59 -11.32
CA PRO A 5 -3.64 14.69 -10.55
C PRO A 5 -2.28 14.43 -11.21
N TRP A 6 -2.12 14.73 -12.50
CA TRP A 6 -0.90 14.46 -13.26
C TRP A 6 0.04 15.67 -13.31
N SER A 7 -0.43 16.86 -12.91
CA SER A 7 0.43 18.02 -12.68
C SER A 7 1.43 17.77 -11.55
N PRO A 8 2.61 18.44 -11.54
CA PRO A 8 3.56 18.35 -10.43
C PRO A 8 2.92 18.65 -9.07
N GLU A 9 2.08 19.68 -9.00
CA GLU A 9 1.38 20.09 -7.79
C GLU A 9 0.33 19.04 -7.37
N GLY A 10 -0.37 18.45 -8.34
CA GLY A 10 -1.34 17.38 -8.12
C GLY A 10 -0.71 16.11 -7.59
N VAL A 11 0.41 15.67 -8.18
CA VAL A 11 1.20 14.54 -7.68
C VAL A 11 1.66 14.80 -6.24
N GLN A 12 2.16 16.01 -5.95
CA GLN A 12 2.56 16.37 -4.58
C GLN A 12 1.37 16.40 -3.61
N ALA A 13 0.19 16.86 -4.06
CA ALA A 13 -1.02 16.85 -3.25
C ALA A 13 -1.47 15.41 -2.92
N LEU A 14 -1.44 14.50 -3.90
CA LEU A 14 -1.75 13.08 -3.71
C LEU A 14 -0.72 12.39 -2.81
N TRP A 15 0.57 12.71 -2.96
CA TRP A 15 1.63 12.15 -2.12
C TRP A 15 1.45 12.54 -0.65
N LYS A 16 1.08 13.80 -0.37
CA LYS A 16 0.84 14.30 1.00
C LYS A 16 -0.32 13.59 1.72
N ILE A 17 -1.24 12.96 1.00
CA ILE A 17 -2.35 12.19 1.61
C ILE A 17 -2.10 10.68 1.57
N SER A 18 -1.05 10.23 0.88
CA SER A 18 -0.75 8.82 0.73
C SER A 18 -0.18 8.23 2.02
N PRO A 19 -0.72 7.11 2.54
CA PRO A 19 -0.19 6.46 3.74
C PRO A 19 1.29 6.06 3.60
N ILE A 20 1.72 5.68 2.38
CA ILE A 20 3.09 5.22 2.15
C ILE A 20 4.14 6.31 2.40
N ALA A 21 3.77 7.58 2.22
CA ALA A 21 4.64 8.73 2.52
C ALA A 21 5.01 8.80 4.01
N TYR A 22 4.19 8.21 4.88
CA TYR A 22 4.30 8.27 6.34
C TYR A 22 4.68 6.94 6.99
N VAL A 23 5.17 5.96 6.22
CA VAL A 23 5.57 4.63 6.75
C VAL A 23 6.52 4.72 7.95
N LYS A 24 7.40 5.73 7.98
CA LYS A 24 8.35 5.94 9.08
C LYS A 24 7.68 6.23 10.44
N ASN A 25 6.40 6.55 10.44
CA ASN A 25 5.61 6.87 11.63
C ASN A 25 4.75 5.69 12.10
N VAL A 26 4.70 4.59 11.36
CA VAL A 26 3.95 3.39 11.74
C VAL A 26 4.53 2.83 13.05
N LYS A 27 3.66 2.49 13.99
CA LYS A 27 4.02 1.91 15.31
C LYS A 27 3.10 0.76 15.68
N THR A 28 1.84 0.84 15.26
CA THR A 28 0.84 -0.20 15.44
C THR A 28 1.23 -1.42 14.61
N PRO A 29 1.18 -2.65 15.17
CA PRO A 29 1.25 -3.85 14.36
C PRO A 29 0.20 -3.84 13.25
N ILE A 30 0.59 -4.22 12.02
CA ILE A 30 -0.27 -4.14 10.83
C ILE A 30 -0.46 -5.53 10.23
N SER A 31 -1.69 -5.85 9.83
CA SER A 31 -1.99 -7.00 8.95
C SER A 31 -2.58 -6.45 7.65
N LEU A 32 -1.90 -6.70 6.53
CA LEU A 32 -2.34 -6.32 5.18
C LEU A 32 -2.96 -7.55 4.53
N MET A 33 -4.20 -7.43 4.06
CA MET A 33 -4.90 -8.49 3.32
C MET A 33 -5.28 -7.97 1.94
N HIS A 34 -4.89 -8.71 0.90
CA HIS A 34 -5.13 -8.31 -0.48
C HIS A 34 -5.28 -9.54 -1.38
N SER A 35 -6.15 -9.49 -2.39
CA SER A 35 -6.33 -10.58 -3.37
C SER A 35 -5.34 -10.45 -4.52
N GLU A 36 -4.59 -11.50 -4.85
CA GLU A 36 -3.62 -11.49 -5.96
C GLU A 36 -4.22 -11.05 -7.30
N PHE A 37 -5.54 -11.26 -7.47
CA PHE A 37 -6.27 -10.95 -8.70
C PHE A 37 -7.33 -9.85 -8.52
N ASP A 38 -7.12 -8.88 -7.63
CA ASP A 38 -7.96 -7.68 -7.62
C ASP A 38 -7.59 -6.75 -8.79
N TYR A 39 -8.33 -6.86 -9.90
CA TYR A 39 -8.12 -6.03 -11.08
C TYR A 39 -8.49 -4.54 -10.89
N ARG A 40 -9.12 -4.18 -9.77
CA ARG A 40 -9.49 -2.79 -9.48
C ARG A 40 -8.39 -2.07 -8.70
N CYS A 41 -7.65 -2.81 -7.89
CA CYS A 41 -6.60 -2.29 -7.03
C CYS A 41 -5.40 -3.22 -7.12
N PRO A 42 -4.34 -2.86 -7.85
CA PRO A 42 -3.16 -3.71 -7.99
C PRO A 42 -2.53 -4.03 -6.62
N ILE A 43 -2.20 -5.32 -6.41
CA ILE A 43 -1.59 -5.81 -5.17
C ILE A 43 -0.26 -5.12 -4.83
N GLU A 44 0.42 -4.57 -5.83
CA GLU A 44 1.68 -3.84 -5.69
C GLU A 44 1.61 -2.77 -4.58
N GLN A 45 0.48 -2.08 -4.42
CA GLN A 45 0.34 -1.07 -3.37
C GLN A 45 0.47 -1.66 -1.95
N ALA A 46 -0.10 -2.85 -1.73
CA ALA A 46 0.02 -3.56 -0.45
C ALA A 46 1.46 -4.07 -0.25
N GLU A 47 2.10 -4.57 -1.30
CA GLU A 47 3.49 -5.04 -1.27
C GLU A 47 4.46 -3.90 -0.97
N GLN A 48 4.32 -2.75 -1.62
CA GLN A 48 5.15 -1.57 -1.39
C GLN A 48 5.04 -1.11 0.07
N PHE A 49 3.84 -1.06 0.64
CA PHE A 49 3.63 -0.64 2.03
C PHE A 49 4.21 -1.66 3.02
N TYR A 50 3.96 -2.96 2.81
CA TYR A 50 4.53 -4.05 3.59
C TYR A 50 6.07 -3.97 3.60
N MET A 51 6.68 -3.89 2.42
CA MET A 51 8.13 -3.84 2.27
C MET A 51 8.72 -2.58 2.89
N ALA A 52 8.08 -1.43 2.75
CA ALA A 52 8.54 -0.20 3.36
C ALA A 52 8.55 -0.29 4.90
N ILE A 53 7.51 -0.86 5.53
CA ILE A 53 7.46 -1.03 6.99
C ILE A 53 8.58 -1.97 7.45
N LYS A 54 8.80 -3.08 6.72
CA LYS A 54 9.87 -4.05 7.01
C LYS A 54 11.25 -3.43 6.86
N PHE A 55 11.48 -2.66 5.79
CA PHE A 55 12.74 -1.98 5.53
C PHE A 55 13.11 -1.01 6.67
N TYR A 56 12.16 -0.17 7.10
CA TYR A 56 12.39 0.76 8.20
C TYR A 56 12.27 0.14 9.59
N LYS A 57 11.96 -1.17 9.68
CA LYS A 57 11.78 -1.94 10.93
C LYS A 57 10.82 -1.26 11.92
N LYS A 58 9.69 -0.77 11.42
CA LYS A 58 8.80 0.13 12.19
C LYS A 58 7.80 -0.58 13.09
N ALA A 59 7.21 -1.66 12.61
CA ALA A 59 6.24 -2.44 13.37
C ALA A 59 6.21 -3.91 12.90
N PRO A 60 5.76 -4.85 13.75
CA PRO A 60 5.37 -6.18 13.30
C PRO A 60 4.33 -6.03 12.17
N THR A 61 4.59 -6.66 11.03
CA THR A 61 3.76 -6.53 9.84
C THR A 61 3.66 -7.85 9.14
N GLU A 62 2.45 -8.21 8.71
CA GLU A 62 2.15 -9.40 7.92
C GLU A 62 1.40 -9.00 6.64
N LEU A 63 1.63 -9.75 5.56
CA LEU A 63 0.92 -9.62 4.29
C LEU A 63 0.28 -10.97 3.95
N VAL A 64 -1.05 -10.97 3.82
CA VAL A 64 -1.85 -12.12 3.42
C VAL A 64 -2.34 -11.87 2.00
N ALA A 65 -1.69 -12.51 1.04
CA ALA A 65 -2.11 -12.52 -0.36
C ALA A 65 -3.09 -13.68 -0.59
N THR A 66 -4.36 -13.38 -0.89
CA THR A 66 -5.35 -14.42 -1.18
C THR A 66 -5.34 -14.75 -2.66
N ARG A 67 -5.18 -16.04 -2.96
CA ARG A 67 -5.33 -16.56 -4.33
C ARG A 67 -6.79 -16.88 -4.59
N ALA A 68 -7.27 -16.55 -5.77
CA ALA A 68 -8.52 -17.14 -6.25
C ALA A 68 -8.36 -18.67 -6.27
N PRO A 69 -9.39 -19.44 -5.89
CA PRO A 69 -9.29 -20.89 -5.93
C PRO A 69 -9.02 -21.33 -7.37
N THR A 70 -7.89 -22.01 -7.58
CA THR A 70 -7.63 -22.71 -8.84
C THR A 70 -8.69 -23.81 -8.95
N THR A 71 -9.65 -23.64 -9.84
CA THR A 71 -10.60 -24.72 -10.16
C THR A 71 -9.80 -25.84 -10.83
N THR A 72 -9.60 -26.94 -10.12
CA THR A 72 -9.10 -28.22 -10.65
C THR A 72 -10.26 -28.99 -11.27
#